data_AF-A0A6D2JXH2-F1
#
_entry.id   AF-A0A6D2JXH2-F1
#
_cell.length_a   1.000
_cell.length_b   1.000
_cell.length_c   1.000
_cell.angle_alpha   90.00
_cell.angle_beta   90.00
_cell.angle_gamma   90.00
#
_symmetry.space_group_name_H-M   'P 1'
#
loop_
_entity.id
_entity.type
_entity.pdbx_description
1 polymer ?
#
loop_
_entity_poly.entity_id
_entity_poly.type
_entity_poly.pdbx_seq_one_letter_code
_entity_poly.pdbx_strand_id
1 'polypeptide(L)'
;MVGSDHRPILATIDNKIPKGRRQFRFDKRWLGQDGFTEALESGWTQKRNDGEAKIVDMISGCRHAISRWRHDNKPYGKEKIAELQKLLRKSKTTIFGRKRSF
;
A
#
# COMPACT_ATOMS: atom_id res chain seq x y z
N MET A 1 45.12 -29.83 -20.19
CA MET A 1 43.81 -29.13 -20.26
C MET A 1 42.75 -30.22 -20.34
N VAL A 2 42.15 -30.58 -19.21
CA VAL A 2 41.20 -31.71 -19.13
C VAL A 2 39.81 -31.14 -19.39
N GLY A 3 39.24 -31.49 -20.54
CA GLY A 3 37.86 -31.19 -20.87
C GLY A 3 36.96 -32.19 -20.16
N SER A 4 36.01 -31.68 -19.37
CA SER A 4 34.95 -32.49 -18.79
C SER A 4 34.09 -33.07 -19.93
N ASP A 5 33.85 -34.38 -19.90
CA ASP A 5 32.97 -35.10 -20.82
C ASP A 5 31.47 -34.84 -20.55
N HIS A 6 31.17 -34.13 -19.46
CA HIS A 6 29.82 -33.71 -19.12
C HIS A 6 29.38 -32.47 -19.91
N ARG A 7 28.23 -32.58 -20.59
CA ARG A 7 27.57 -31.44 -21.23
C ARG A 7 26.79 -30.64 -20.17
N PRO A 8 27.08 -29.34 -19.97
CA PRO A 8 26.33 -28.52 -19.05
C PRO A 8 24.89 -28.34 -19.56
N ILE A 9 23.93 -28.43 -18.64
CA ILE A 9 22.52 -28.12 -18.92
C ILE A 9 22.24 -26.71 -18.42
N LEU A 10 21.86 -25.83 -19.34
CA LEU A 10 21.39 -24.50 -19.02
C LEU A 10 19.86 -24.54 -18.84
N ALA A 11 19.41 -24.52 -17.59
CA ALA A 11 18.01 -24.36 -17.26
C ALA A 11 17.72 -22.89 -16.90
N THR A 12 16.84 -22.25 -17.66
CA THR A 12 16.35 -20.90 -17.36
C THR A 12 14.99 -21.02 -16.69
N ILE A 13 14.89 -20.52 -15.45
CA ILE A 13 13.63 -20.47 -14.70
C ILE A 13 13.06 -19.06 -14.89
N ASP A 14 11.87 -18.96 -15.49
CA ASP A 14 11.21 -17.68 -15.68
C ASP A 14 10.77 -17.13 -14.31
N ASN A 15 11.27 -15.96 -13.91
CA ASN A 15 10.96 -15.33 -12.61
C ASN A 15 9.57 -14.67 -12.58
N LYS A 16 8.67 -15.06 -13.48
CA LYS A 16 7.29 -14.59 -13.50
C LYS A 16 6.52 -15.30 -12.40
N ILE A 17 6.65 -14.81 -11.18
CA ILE A 17 5.65 -15.05 -10.15
C ILE A 17 4.37 -14.36 -10.67
N PRO A 18 3.32 -15.11 -11.07
CA PRO A 18 2.08 -14.48 -11.47
C PRO A 18 1.61 -13.66 -10.26
N LYS A 19 1.56 -12.34 -10.42
CA LYS A 19 0.97 -11.48 -9.40
C LYS A 19 -0.50 -11.85 -9.35
N GLY A 20 -0.87 -12.73 -8.40
CA GLY A 20 -2.26 -13.10 -8.17
C GLY A 20 -3.11 -11.83 -8.07
N ARG A 21 -4.37 -11.91 -8.54
CA ARG A 21 -5.34 -10.80 -8.43
C ARG A 21 -5.29 -10.30 -6.99
N ARG A 22 -4.78 -9.09 -6.80
CA ARG A 22 -4.65 -8.50 -5.45
C ARG A 22 -6.06 -8.33 -4.91
N GLN A 23 -6.41 -9.11 -3.89
CA GLN A 23 -7.64 -8.89 -3.17
C GLN A 23 -7.57 -7.51 -2.50
N PHE A 24 -8.65 -6.76 -2.60
CA PHE A 24 -8.80 -5.55 -1.80
C PHE A 24 -8.75 -5.93 -0.33
N ARG A 25 -7.90 -5.24 0.44
CA ARG A 25 -7.81 -5.37 1.88
C ARG A 25 -8.09 -3.99 2.47
N PHE A 26 -9.11 -3.93 3.31
CA PHE A 26 -9.36 -2.74 4.10
C PHE A 26 -8.24 -2.56 5.13
N ASP A 27 -7.79 -1.32 5.31
CA ASP A 27 -6.83 -0.95 6.36
C ASP A 27 -7.51 0.02 7.33
N LYS A 28 -7.54 -0.34 8.62
CA LYS A 28 -8.14 0.47 9.68
C LYS A 28 -7.52 1.88 9.75
N ARG A 29 -6.28 2.04 9.31
CA ARG A 29 -5.55 3.32 9.32
C ARG A 29 -6.13 4.37 8.37
N TRP A 30 -7.01 3.97 7.45
CA TRP A 30 -7.72 4.93 6.59
C TRP A 30 -8.83 5.67 7.33
N LEU A 31 -9.30 5.14 8.45
CA LEU A 31 -10.28 5.81 9.29
C LEU A 31 -9.67 7.11 9.85
N GLY A 32 -10.38 8.22 9.65
CA GLY A 32 -9.95 9.55 10.08
C GLY A 32 -8.93 10.24 9.16
N GLN A 33 -8.63 9.67 7.99
CA GLN A 33 -7.90 10.38 6.94
C GLN A 33 -8.85 11.27 6.15
N ASP A 34 -8.38 12.45 5.78
CA ASP A 34 -9.15 13.41 5.00
C ASP A 34 -9.59 12.80 3.66
N GLY A 35 -10.84 13.03 3.29
CA GLY A 35 -11.43 12.50 2.05
C GLY A 35 -11.79 11.01 2.07
N PHE A 36 -11.46 10.25 3.13
CA PHE A 36 -11.80 8.82 3.18
C PHE A 36 -13.31 8.59 3.30
N THR A 37 -13.97 9.31 4.22
CA THR A 37 -15.42 9.18 4.45
C THR A 37 -16.21 9.61 3.22
N GLU A 38 -15.82 10.71 2.58
CA GLU A 38 -16.45 11.20 1.34
C GLU A 38 -16.28 10.20 0.18
N ALA A 39 -15.10 9.58 0.05
CA ALA A 39 -14.86 8.53 -0.93
C ALA A 39 -15.73 7.28 -0.66
N LEU A 40 -15.97 6.95 0.60
CA LEU A 40 -16.84 5.84 0.99
C LEU A 40 -18.31 6.13 0.66
N GLU A 41 -18.80 7.31 1.05
CA GLU A 41 -20.19 7.74 0.84
C GLU A 41 -20.52 7.93 -0.64
N SER A 42 -19.61 8.50 -1.41
CA SER A 42 -19.77 8.63 -2.86
C SER A 42 -19.85 7.26 -3.54
N GLY A 43 -18.98 6.32 -3.18
CA GLY A 43 -19.00 4.96 -3.70
C GLY A 43 -20.27 4.17 -3.34
N TRP A 44 -20.82 4.40 -2.15
CA TRP A 44 -22.06 3.77 -1.68
C TRP A 44 -23.29 4.33 -2.40
N THR A 45 -23.41 5.66 -2.44
CA THR A 45 -24.59 6.35 -2.98
C THR A 45 -24.67 6.26 -4.50
N GLN A 46 -23.52 6.29 -5.18
CA GLN A 46 -23.45 6.17 -6.64
C GLN A 46 -24.14 4.90 -7.16
N LYS A 47 -24.00 3.78 -6.44
CA LYS A 47 -24.64 2.51 -6.83
C LYS A 47 -26.06 2.38 -6.30
N ARG A 48 -26.39 2.96 -5.14
CA ARG A 48 -27.76 2.96 -4.60
C ARG A 48 -28.78 3.61 -5.55
N ASN A 49 -28.38 4.65 -6.28
CA ASN A 49 -29.26 5.39 -7.17
C ASN A 49 -29.58 4.66 -8.50
N ASP A 50 -28.95 3.52 -8.78
CA ASP A 50 -29.21 2.70 -9.99
C ASP A 50 -30.54 1.90 -9.91
N GLY A 51 -31.33 2.03 -8.82
CA GLY A 51 -32.67 1.47 -8.69
C GLY A 51 -32.74 -0.06 -8.48
N GLU A 52 -31.82 -0.83 -9.06
CA GLU A 52 -31.74 -2.29 -8.99
C GLU A 52 -30.46 -2.82 -8.31
N ALA A 53 -29.61 -1.92 -7.80
CA ALA A 53 -28.30 -2.31 -7.27
C ALA A 53 -28.46 -3.18 -6.01
N LYS A 54 -27.88 -4.38 -6.06
CA LYS A 54 -27.82 -5.27 -4.90
C LYS A 54 -26.79 -4.73 -3.91
N ILE A 55 -26.88 -5.16 -2.65
CA ILE A 55 -25.88 -4.85 -1.62
C ILE A 55 -24.45 -5.18 -2.09
N VAL A 56 -24.30 -6.26 -2.87
CA VAL A 56 -23.01 -6.65 -3.46
C VAL A 56 -22.45 -5.57 -4.39
N ASP A 57 -23.29 -4.92 -5.19
CA ASP A 57 -22.88 -3.87 -6.12
C ASP A 57 -22.48 -2.59 -5.37
N MET A 58 -23.19 -2.27 -4.28
CA MET A 58 -22.83 -1.16 -3.40
C MET A 58 -21.47 -1.40 -2.72
N ILE A 59 -21.23 -2.61 -2.20
CA ILE A 59 -19.94 -2.98 -1.61
C ILE A 59 -18.82 -2.92 -2.67
N SER A 60 -19.09 -3.34 -3.90
CA SER A 60 -18.13 -3.23 -5.01
C SER A 60 -17.85 -1.77 -5.38
N GLY A 61 -18.88 -0.91 -5.39
CA GLY A 61 -18.75 0.53 -5.61
C GLY A 61 -17.83 1.19 -4.57
N CYS A 62 -18.08 0.92 -3.28
CA CYS A 62 -17.21 1.37 -2.19
C CYS A 62 -15.77 0.88 -2.36
N ARG A 63 -15.58 -0.40 -2.70
CA ARG A 63 -14.24 -0.97 -2.95
C ARG A 63 -13.49 -0.19 -4.02
N HIS A 64 -14.15 0.16 -5.12
CA HIS A 64 -13.54 0.92 -6.21
C HIS A 64 -13.23 2.36 -5.79
N ALA A 65 -14.15 3.03 -5.11
CA ALA A 65 -13.94 4.39 -4.63
C ALA A 65 -12.77 4.48 -3.64
N ILE A 66 -12.71 3.56 -2.65
CA ILE A 66 -11.59 3.49 -1.71
C ILE A 66 -10.28 3.16 -2.43
N SER A 67 -10.30 2.28 -3.43
CA SER A 67 -9.10 1.95 -4.20
C SER A 67 -8.56 3.15 -4.98
N ARG A 68 -9.44 4.02 -5.51
CA ARG A 68 -9.05 5.27 -6.17
C ARG A 68 -8.50 6.26 -5.15
N TRP A 69 -9.23 6.50 -4.06
CA TRP A 69 -8.78 7.37 -2.97
C TRP A 69 -7.40 6.97 -2.45
N ARG A 70 -7.12 5.68 -2.27
CA ARG A 70 -5.81 5.14 -1.86
C ARG A 70 -4.70 5.37 -2.88
N HIS A 71 -5.03 5.46 -4.17
CA HIS A 71 -4.04 5.73 -5.20
C HIS A 71 -3.52 7.16 -5.08
N ASP A 72 -4.46 8.10 -4.91
CA ASP A 72 -4.18 9.53 -4.86
C ASP A 72 -3.64 9.94 -3.48
N ASN A 73 -4.21 9.38 -2.43
CA ASN A 73 -3.74 9.50 -1.07
C ASN A 73 -2.93 8.25 -0.75
N LYS A 74 -1.60 8.33 -0.89
CA LYS A 74 -0.68 7.30 -0.38
C LYS A 74 -0.37 7.62 1.09
N PRO A 75 -1.21 7.22 2.07
CA PRO A 75 -1.03 7.64 3.46
C PRO A 75 0.31 7.17 4.04
N TYR A 76 0.85 6.06 3.51
CA TYR A 76 2.07 5.44 4.00
C TYR A 76 2.93 4.96 2.82
N GLY A 77 3.85 5.82 2.39
CA GLY A 77 4.88 5.52 1.39
C GLY A 77 6.26 5.36 2.00
N LYS A 78 7.20 4.81 1.23
CA LYS A 78 8.63 4.73 1.61
C LYS A 78 9.17 6.10 2.03
N GLU A 79 8.72 7.16 1.36
CA GLU A 79 9.10 8.56 1.63
C GLU A 79 8.68 9.01 3.03
N LYS A 80 7.41 8.80 3.40
CA LYS A 80 6.91 9.18 4.73
C LYS A 80 7.60 8.40 5.85
N ILE A 81 7.94 7.13 5.61
CA ILE A 81 8.74 6.32 6.56
C ILE A 81 10.15 6.91 6.70
N ALA A 82 10.81 7.23 5.58
CA ALA A 82 12.15 7.82 5.60
C ALA A 82 12.18 9.19 6.31
N GLU A 83 11.15 10.01 6.08
CA GLU A 83 10.99 11.29 6.76
C GLU A 83 10.83 11.11 8.28
N LEU A 84 9.93 10.22 8.71
CA LEU A 84 9.73 9.91 10.12
C LEU A 84 11.01 9.38 10.77
N GLN A 85 11.76 8.51 10.08
CA GLN A 85 13.07 8.04 10.55
C GLN A 85 14.07 9.17 10.70
N LYS A 86 14.11 10.13 9.76
CA LYS A 86 14.96 11.31 9.84
C LYS A 86 14.60 12.20 11.04
N LEU A 87 13.32 12.45 11.25
CA LEU A 87 12.82 13.22 12.40
C LEU A 87 13.15 12.55 13.73
N LEU A 88 12.95 11.23 13.83
CA LEU A 88 13.32 10.43 15.01
C LEU A 88 14.83 10.47 15.27
N ARG A 89 15.66 10.43 14.22
CA ARG A 89 17.11 10.54 14.38
C ARG A 89 17.49 11.92 14.91
N LYS A 90 16.91 12.99 14.36
CA LYS A 90 17.16 14.37 14.79
C LYS A 90 16.79 14.58 16.26
N SER A 91 15.59 14.15 16.68
CA SER A 91 15.15 14.31 18.07
C SER A 91 16.04 13.55 19.05
N LYS A 92 16.44 12.31 18.72
CA LYS A 92 17.41 11.56 19.52
C LYS A 92 18.73 12.33 19.67
N THR A 93 19.31 12.85 18.59
CA THR A 93 20.58 13.60 18.69
C THR A 93 20.44 14.86 19.55
N THR A 94 19.34 15.59 19.44
CA THR A 94 19.07 16.77 20.29
C THR A 94 18.96 16.40 21.78
N ILE A 95 18.29 15.30 22.10
CA ILE A 95 18.12 14.83 23.49
C ILE A 95 19.43 14.29 24.07
N PHE A 96 20.19 13.52 23.31
CA PHE A 96 21.46 12.94 23.75
C PHE A 96 22.62 13.96 23.76
N GLY A 97 22.60 14.97 22.89
CA GLY A 97 23.56 16.08 22.92
C GLY A 97 23.40 16.96 24.17
N ARG A 98 22.16 17.15 24.64
CA ARG A 98 21.86 17.96 25.84
C ARG A 98 22.27 17.28 27.15
N LYS A 99 22.43 15.95 27.16
CA LYS A 99 22.90 15.17 28.32
C LYS A 99 24.43 15.07 28.46
N ARG A 100 25.22 15.57 27.50
CA ARG A 100 26.71 15.55 27.54
C ARG A 100 27.34 16.87 27.98
N SER A 101 26.54 17.85 28.43
CA SER A 101 27.01 19.17 28.87
C SER A 101 26.87 19.40 30.39
N PHE A 102 26.81 18.33 31.17
CA PHE A 102 26.96 18.36 32.63
C PHE A 102 28.03 17.35 33.04
#